data_AF-A0A3C2E7T4-F1
#
_entry.id   AF-A0A3C2E7T4-F1
#
_cell.length_a   1.000
_cell.length_b   1.000
_cell.length_c   1.000
_cell.angle_alpha   90.00
_cell.angle_beta   90.00
_cell.angle_gamma   90.00
#
_symmetry.space_group_name_H-M   'P 1'
#
loop_
_entity.id
_entity.type
_entity.pdbx_description
1 polymer ?
#
loop_
_entity_poly.entity_id
_entity_poly.type
_entity_poly.pdbx_seq_one_letter_code
_entity_poly.pdbx_strand_id
1 'polypeptide(L)'
;QAALIYPVALSVTALAVVGALLIFIVPRLAEQFDGTGVTLPVLTRFLIGVSGFLQASWPILLAGIAAVIAGLWLALKRPAVRNARDRLFMALPLVGSTIRKAEAARFARTMEILLKSGALLPDGLKAAKRTAGNSVFAEKITGISHAVET
;
A
#
# COMPACT_ATOMS: atom_id res chain seq x y z
N GLN A 1 -6.33 -13.39 0.04
CA GLN A 1 -5.39 -12.29 0.34
C GLN A 1 -3.92 -12.76 0.47
N ALA A 2 -3.60 -14.05 0.32
CA ALA A 2 -2.21 -14.55 0.42
C ALA A 2 -1.36 -14.42 -0.87
N ALA A 3 -1.96 -14.10 -2.03
CA ALA A 3 -1.28 -14.14 -3.33
C ALA A 3 -0.15 -13.08 -3.49
N LEU A 4 -0.20 -11.97 -2.75
CA LEU A 4 0.81 -10.90 -2.85
C LEU A 4 1.96 -11.05 -1.85
N ILE A 5 1.80 -11.90 -0.83
CA ILE A 5 2.82 -12.05 0.23
C ILE A 5 4.11 -12.65 -0.35
N TYR A 6 3.99 -13.69 -1.18
CA TYR A 6 5.15 -14.38 -1.75
C TYR A 6 5.94 -13.50 -2.76
N PRO A 7 5.32 -12.85 -3.76
CA PRO A 7 6.04 -11.95 -4.67
C PRO A 7 6.70 -10.77 -3.95
N VAL A 8 6.02 -10.18 -2.96
CA VAL A 8 6.56 -9.03 -2.21
C VAL A 8 7.74 -9.45 -1.35
N ALA A 9 7.62 -10.54 -0.59
CA ALA A 9 8.71 -11.05 0.23
C ALA A 9 9.94 -11.37 -0.62
N LEU A 10 9.76 -12.10 -1.72
CA LEU A 10 10.86 -12.43 -2.64
C LEU A 10 11.51 -11.18 -3.24
N SER A 11 10.71 -10.20 -3.67
CA SER A 11 11.22 -8.95 -4.25
C SER A 11 12.03 -8.15 -3.23
N VAL A 12 11.53 -8.05 -1.98
CA VAL A 12 12.24 -7.35 -0.90
C VAL A 12 13.55 -8.06 -0.57
N THR A 13 13.55 -9.38 -0.46
CA THR A 13 14.78 -10.15 -0.21
C THR A 13 15.78 -9.98 -1.35
N ALA A 14 15.34 -10.08 -2.61
CA ALA A 14 16.21 -9.89 -3.77
C ALA A 14 16.84 -8.50 -3.80
N LEU A 15 16.04 -7.44 -3.59
CA LEU A 15 16.54 -6.07 -3.52
C LEU A 15 17.53 -5.87 -2.37
N ALA A 16 17.26 -6.47 -1.20
CA ALA A 16 18.17 -6.39 -0.05
C ALA A 16 19.52 -7.06 -0.36
N VAL A 17 19.51 -8.25 -0.97
CA VAL A 17 20.74 -8.97 -1.34
C VAL A 17 21.54 -8.22 -2.40
N VAL A 18 20.88 -7.73 -3.45
CA VAL A 18 21.53 -6.92 -4.51
C VAL A 18 22.10 -5.63 -3.92
N GLY A 19 21.35 -4.95 -3.06
CA GLY A 19 21.82 -3.75 -2.36
C GLY A 19 23.05 -4.04 -1.49
N ALA A 20 23.04 -5.12 -0.72
CA ALA A 20 24.18 -5.52 0.11
C ALA A 20 25.42 -5.85 -0.72
N LEU A 21 25.26 -6.53 -1.86
CA LEU A 21 26.34 -6.79 -2.82
C LEU A 21 26.98 -5.48 -3.30
N LEU A 22 26.15 -4.52 -3.72
CA LEU A 22 26.65 -3.23 -4.22
C LEU A 22 27.29 -2.37 -3.13
N ILE A 23 26.80 -2.39 -1.90
CA ILE A 23 27.30 -1.53 -0.81
C ILE A 23 28.58 -2.11 -0.17
N PHE A 24 28.68 -3.43 -0.05
CA PHE A 24 29.75 -4.07 0.72
C PHE A 24 30.74 -4.88 -0.12
N ILE A 25 30.29 -5.53 -1.20
CA ILE A 25 31.10 -6.50 -1.95
C ILE A 25 31.78 -5.84 -3.16
N VAL A 26 31.06 -5.05 -3.94
CA VAL A 26 31.63 -4.34 -5.10
C VAL A 26 32.80 -3.41 -4.75
N PRO A 27 32.78 -2.62 -3.65
CA PRO A 27 33.92 -1.78 -3.28
C PRO A 27 35.18 -2.60 -2.98
N ARG A 28 35.03 -3.72 -2.28
CA ARG A 28 36.14 -4.62 -1.96
C ARG A 28 36.76 -5.21 -3.22
N LEU A 29 35.93 -5.56 -4.21
CA LEU A 29 36.43 -6.00 -5.51
C LEU A 29 37.15 -4.85 -6.23
N ALA A 30 36.64 -3.62 -6.17
CA ALA A 30 37.29 -2.45 -6.77
C ALA A 30 38.69 -2.21 -6.19
N GLU A 31 38.86 -2.31 -4.87
CA GLU A 31 40.15 -2.20 -4.17
C GLU A 31 41.18 -3.25 -4.66
N GLN A 32 40.74 -4.43 -5.10
CA GLN A 32 41.64 -5.45 -5.66
C GLN A 32 42.13 -5.10 -7.08
N PHE A 33 41.41 -4.25 -7.80
CA PHE A 33 41.80 -3.80 -9.13
C PHE A 33 42.65 -2.52 -9.10
N ASP A 34 42.55 -1.73 -8.02
CA ASP A 34 43.40 -0.56 -7.80
C ASP A 34 44.88 -1.00 -7.64
N GLY A 35 45.72 -0.59 -8.60
CA GLY A 35 47.15 -0.90 -8.63
C GLY A 35 47.56 -1.96 -9.66
N THR A 36 46.62 -2.59 -10.37
CA THR A 36 46.94 -3.57 -11.43
C THR A 36 47.41 -2.93 -12.74
N GLY A 37 47.34 -1.59 -12.87
CA GLY A 37 47.69 -0.86 -14.10
C GLY A 37 46.75 -1.14 -15.28
N VAL A 38 45.76 -2.01 -15.11
CA VAL A 38 44.77 -2.37 -16.12
C VAL A 38 43.67 -1.32 -16.15
N THR A 39 43.42 -0.76 -17.32
CA THR A 39 42.28 0.13 -17.51
C THR A 39 40.98 -0.66 -17.42
N LEU A 40 40.24 -0.46 -16.34
CA LEU A 40 38.92 -1.06 -16.15
C LEU A 40 37.95 -0.67 -17.30
N PRO A 41 37.13 -1.59 -17.82
CA PRO A 41 36.06 -1.27 -18.76
C PRO A 41 35.13 -0.17 -18.22
N VAL A 42 34.53 0.61 -19.12
CA VAL A 42 33.64 1.73 -18.75
C VAL A 42 32.48 1.25 -17.87
N LEU A 43 31.94 0.07 -18.15
CA LEU A 43 30.86 -0.54 -17.37
C LEU A 43 31.27 -0.82 -15.92
N THR A 44 32.49 -1.34 -15.71
CA THR A 44 33.01 -1.65 -14.36
C THR A 44 33.27 -0.38 -13.58
N ARG A 45 33.84 0.67 -14.20
CA ARG A 45 34.02 1.98 -13.57
C ARG A 45 32.70 2.63 -13.19
N PHE A 46 31.68 2.52 -14.03
CA PHE A 46 30.33 2.99 -13.71
C PHE A 46 29.75 2.27 -12.49
N LEU A 47 29.86 0.94 -12.43
CA LEU A 47 29.39 0.15 -11.28
C LEU A 47 30.11 0.51 -9.97
N ILE A 48 31.41 0.74 -10.01
CA ILE A 48 32.19 1.19 -8.85
C ILE A 48 31.74 2.58 -8.40
N GLY A 49 31.49 3.49 -9.34
CA GLY A 49 30.95 4.83 -9.02
C GLY A 49 29.57 4.77 -8.37
N VAL A 50 28.67 3.94 -8.89
CA VAL A 50 27.33 3.72 -8.29
C VAL A 50 27.45 3.08 -6.90
N SER A 51 28.31 2.09 -6.75
CA SER A 51 28.60 1.42 -5.48
C SER A 51 29.11 2.42 -4.42
N GLY A 52 30.06 3.29 -4.78
CA GLY A 52 30.56 4.35 -3.89
C GLY A 52 29.48 5.35 -3.48
N PHE A 53 28.62 5.78 -4.41
CA PHE A 53 27.48 6.65 -4.09
C PHE A 53 26.49 5.98 -3.13
N LEU A 54 26.18 4.70 -3.36
CA LEU A 54 25.33 3.91 -2.48
C LEU A 54 25.96 3.74 -1.09
N GLN A 55 27.27 3.50 -1.00
CA GLN A 55 27.97 3.34 0.27
C GLN A 55 28.06 4.66 1.07
N ALA A 56 28.13 5.81 0.42
CA ALA A 56 28.05 7.09 1.10
C ALA A 56 26.61 7.40 1.59
N SER A 57 25.60 6.99 0.81
CA SER A 57 24.21 7.42 1.03
C SER A 57 23.32 6.39 1.74
N TRP A 58 23.77 5.14 1.94
CA TRP A 58 22.91 4.07 2.48
C TRP A 58 22.30 4.39 3.85
N PRO A 59 22.96 5.06 4.82
CA PRO A 59 22.34 5.35 6.10
C PRO A 59 21.21 6.37 5.94
N ILE A 60 21.39 7.36 5.06
CA ILE A 60 20.40 8.39 4.73
C ILE A 60 19.22 7.78 3.98
N LEU A 61 19.48 6.87 3.03
CA LEU A 61 18.44 6.15 2.31
C LEU A 61 17.60 5.28 3.24
N LEU A 62 18.25 4.53 4.15
CA LEU A 62 17.56 3.70 5.14
C LEU A 62 16.73 4.55 6.12
N ALA A 63 17.28 5.66 6.61
CA ALA A 63 16.57 6.61 7.45
C ALA A 63 15.39 7.26 6.72
N GLY A 64 15.56 7.61 5.44
CA GLY A 64 14.51 8.17 4.59
C GLY A 64 13.37 7.17 4.36
N ILE A 65 13.68 5.92 4.06
CA ILE A 65 12.68 4.84 3.92
C ILE A 65 11.93 4.65 5.24
N ALA A 66 12.64 4.57 6.38
CA ALA A 66 12.03 4.44 7.69
C ALA A 66 11.11 5.63 8.02
N ALA A 67 11.55 6.86 7.72
CA ALA A 67 10.76 8.08 7.93
C ALA A 67 9.51 8.12 7.05
N VAL A 68 9.61 7.71 5.78
CA VAL A 68 8.46 7.61 4.88
C VAL A 68 7.47 6.57 5.38
N ILE A 69 7.94 5.38 5.79
CA ILE A 69 7.07 4.33 6.35
C ILE A 69 6.39 4.83 7.62
N ALA A 70 7.13 5.42 8.56
CA ALA A 70 6.58 5.96 9.80
C ALA A 70 5.59 7.11 9.54
N GLY A 71 5.92 8.00 8.60
CA GLY A 71 5.05 9.10 8.16
C GLY A 71 3.76 8.61 7.53
N LEU A 72 3.83 7.61 6.64
CA LEU A 72 2.67 6.93 6.07
C LEU A 72 1.83 6.26 7.16
N TRP A 73 2.47 5.56 8.11
CA TRP A 73 1.78 4.91 9.22
C TRP A 73 1.02 5.91 10.10
N LEU A 74 1.64 7.06 10.39
CA LEU A 74 1.03 8.12 11.18
C LEU A 74 -0.07 8.85 10.39
N ALA A 75 0.14 9.07 9.09
CA ALA A 75 -0.84 9.66 8.18
C ALA A 75 -2.08 8.77 8.04
N LEU A 76 -1.91 7.44 7.96
CA LEU A 76 -3.01 6.47 7.87
C LEU A 76 -3.92 6.47 9.12
N LYS A 77 -3.44 6.94 10.27
CA LYS A 77 -4.25 7.12 11.48
C LYS A 77 -5.11 8.40 11.43
N ARG A 78 -4.83 9.35 10.52
CA ARG A 78 -5.60 10.59 10.41
C ARG A 78 -6.90 10.38 9.63
N PRO A 79 -8.06 10.82 10.14
CA PRO A 79 -9.36 10.62 9.48
C PRO A 79 -9.46 11.28 8.09
N ALA A 80 -8.77 12.41 7.87
CA ALA A 80 -8.71 13.08 6.58
C ALA A 80 -7.99 12.24 5.50
N VAL A 81 -6.92 11.52 5.88
CA VAL A 81 -6.17 10.64 4.98
C VAL A 81 -6.96 9.36 4.69
N ARG A 82 -7.73 8.86 5.67
CA ARG A 82 -8.66 7.73 5.46
C ARG A 82 -9.68 8.06 4.37
N ASN A 83 -10.29 9.24 4.41
CA ASN A 83 -11.25 9.68 3.39
C ASN A 83 -10.61 9.92 2.01
N ALA A 84 -9.41 10.50 1.95
CA ALA A 84 -8.67 10.68 0.70
C ALA A 84 -8.26 9.33 0.08
N ARG A 85 -7.83 8.39 0.91
CA ARG A 85 -7.47 7.02 0.53
C ARG A 85 -8.68 6.24 0.04
N ASP A 86 -9.82 6.35 0.72
CA ASP A 86 -11.09 5.72 0.31
C ASP A 86 -11.56 6.26 -1.05
N ARG A 87 -11.40 7.57 -1.31
CA ARG A 87 -11.66 8.17 -2.64
C ARG A 87 -10.69 7.67 -3.70
N LEU A 88 -9.39 7.62 -3.40
CA LEU A 88 -8.37 7.15 -4.34
C LEU A 88 -8.55 5.67 -4.72
N PHE A 89 -8.88 4.81 -3.74
CA PHE A 89 -9.19 3.40 -4.01
C PHE A 89 -10.48 3.19 -4.79
N MET A 90 -11.47 4.08 -4.64
CA MET A 90 -12.68 4.05 -5.48
C MET A 90 -12.44 4.58 -6.90
N ALA A 91 -11.46 5.45 -7.11
CA ALA A 91 -11.09 5.97 -8.43
C ALA A 91 -10.30 4.95 -9.27
N LEU A 92 -9.70 3.93 -8.64
CA LEU A 92 -9.00 2.86 -9.35
C LEU A 92 -10.01 1.84 -9.93
N PRO A 93 -10.14 1.71 -11.26
CA PRO A 93 -11.18 0.89 -11.90
C PRO A 93 -11.10 -0.62 -11.56
N LEU A 94 -9.90 -1.12 -11.28
CA LEU A 94 -9.65 -2.52 -10.89
C LEU A 94 -10.01 -2.81 -9.41
N VAL A 95 -9.74 -1.85 -8.51
CA VAL A 95 -9.93 -2.02 -7.06
C VAL A 95 -11.35 -1.62 -6.64
N GLY A 96 -11.91 -0.57 -7.26
CA GLY A 96 -13.23 -0.02 -6.95
C GLY A 96 -14.39 -0.97 -7.24
N SER A 97 -14.31 -1.77 -8.31
CA SER A 97 -15.36 -2.74 -8.67
C SER A 97 -15.44 -3.90 -7.67
N THR A 98 -14.30 -4.38 -7.18
CA THR A 98 -14.22 -5.43 -6.15
C THR A 98 -14.72 -4.92 -4.81
N ILE A 99 -14.30 -3.70 -4.39
CA ILE A 99 -14.78 -3.08 -3.16
C ILE A 99 -16.30 -2.89 -3.21
N ARG A 100 -16.84 -2.39 -4.33
CA ARG A 100 -18.28 -2.17 -4.48
C ARG A 100 -19.08 -3.48 -4.39
N LYS A 101 -18.59 -4.57 -5.00
CA LYS A 101 -19.22 -5.90 -4.88
C LYS A 101 -19.16 -6.43 -3.44
N ALA A 102 -18.03 -6.26 -2.76
CA ALA A 102 -17.87 -6.69 -1.37
C ALA A 102 -18.78 -5.92 -0.40
N GLU A 103 -18.89 -4.59 -0.56
CA GLU A 103 -19.82 -3.78 0.25
C GLU A 103 -21.28 -4.09 -0.08
N ALA A 104 -21.64 -4.30 -1.35
CA ALA A 104 -22.99 -4.70 -1.74
C ALA A 104 -23.38 -6.07 -1.14
N ALA A 105 -22.46 -7.04 -1.13
CA ALA A 105 -22.69 -8.34 -0.50
C ALA A 105 -22.87 -8.23 1.02
N ARG A 106 -22.06 -7.40 1.70
CA ARG A 106 -22.21 -7.11 3.13
C ARG A 106 -23.56 -6.45 3.43
N PHE A 107 -23.93 -5.45 2.66
CA PHE A 107 -25.22 -4.76 2.77
C PHE A 107 -26.39 -5.73 2.61
N ALA A 108 -26.39 -6.54 1.55
CA ALA A 108 -27.43 -7.53 1.30
C ALA A 108 -27.57 -8.51 2.47
N ARG A 109 -26.46 -9.00 3.02
CA ARG A 109 -26.46 -9.91 4.17
C ARG A 109 -27.00 -9.24 5.45
N THR A 110 -26.63 -7.99 5.71
CA THR A 110 -27.16 -7.24 6.86
C THR A 110 -28.66 -6.98 6.70
N MET A 111 -29.13 -6.63 5.51
CA MET A 111 -30.56 -6.45 5.22
C MET A 111 -31.35 -7.74 5.31
N GLU A 112 -30.82 -8.85 4.82
CA GLU A 112 -31.48 -10.16 4.95
C GLU A 112 -31.75 -10.50 6.42
N ILE A 113 -30.77 -10.31 7.31
CA ILE A 113 -30.90 -10.59 8.74
C ILE A 113 -31.95 -9.67 9.38
N LEU A 114 -31.89 -8.37 9.08
CA LEU A 114 -32.77 -7.37 9.70
C LEU A 114 -34.22 -7.47 9.21
N LEU A 115 -34.43 -7.78 7.93
CA LEU A 115 -35.76 -8.04 7.38
C LEU A 115 -36.34 -9.34 7.96
N LYS A 116 -35.53 -10.39 8.13
CA LYS A 116 -35.96 -11.64 8.79
C LYS A 116 -36.29 -11.43 10.27
N SER A 117 -35.66 -10.48 10.96
CA SER A 117 -35.97 -10.15 12.35
C SER A 117 -37.16 -9.18 12.50
N GLY A 118 -37.84 -8.81 11.41
CA GLY A 118 -39.00 -7.91 11.43
C GLY A 118 -38.65 -6.45 11.69
N ALA A 119 -37.39 -6.02 11.46
CA ALA A 119 -37.01 -4.63 11.60
C ALA A 119 -37.67 -3.76 10.51
N LEU A 120 -38.14 -2.58 10.89
CA LEU A 120 -38.65 -1.57 9.95
C LEU A 120 -37.53 -1.16 8.99
N LEU A 121 -37.85 -1.07 7.70
CA LEU A 121 -36.91 -0.72 6.62
C LEU A 121 -36.02 0.52 6.93
N PRO A 122 -36.54 1.62 7.51
CA PRO A 122 -35.73 2.77 7.90
C PRO A 122 -34.68 2.47 8.97
N ASP A 123 -35.02 1.66 9.98
CA ASP A 123 -34.10 1.24 11.04
C ASP A 123 -33.05 0.26 10.51
N GLY A 124 -33.46 -0.60 9.59
CA GLY A 124 -32.58 -1.47 8.83
C GLY A 124 -31.50 -0.68 8.08
N LEU A 125 -31.91 0.32 7.31
CA LEU A 125 -31.00 1.20 6.54
C LEU A 125 -30.02 1.95 7.46
N LYS A 126 -30.48 2.45 8.62
CA LYS A 126 -29.62 3.10 9.62
C LYS A 126 -28.58 2.12 10.21
N ALA A 127 -28.96 0.88 10.47
CA ALA A 127 -28.06 -0.15 10.97
C ALA A 127 -27.03 -0.58 9.90
N ALA A 128 -27.46 -0.78 8.65
CA ALA A 128 -26.59 -1.14 7.54
C ALA A 128 -25.58 -0.04 7.16
N LYS A 129 -25.93 1.24 7.37
CA LYS A 129 -24.98 2.35 7.27
C LYS A 129 -23.82 2.21 8.26
N ARG A 130 -24.08 1.76 9.49
CA ARG A 130 -23.05 1.59 10.53
C ARG A 130 -22.11 0.42 10.25
N THR A 131 -22.54 -0.56 9.46
CA THR A 131 -21.71 -1.71 9.06
C THR A 131 -20.94 -1.48 7.76
N ALA A 132 -21.19 -0.38 7.04
CA ALA A 132 -20.46 -0.04 5.84
C ALA A 132 -19.00 0.34 6.18
N GLY A 133 -18.05 -0.44 5.66
CA GLY A 133 -16.62 -0.21 5.91
C GLY A 133 -16.03 0.97 5.11
N ASN A 134 -16.78 1.50 4.15
CA ASN A 134 -16.36 2.58 3.26
C ASN A 134 -17.26 3.82 3.40
N SER A 135 -16.62 4.97 3.60
CA SER A 135 -17.28 6.27 3.79
C SER A 135 -18.20 6.68 2.62
N VAL A 136 -17.81 6.41 1.39
CA VAL A 136 -18.61 6.72 0.18
C VAL A 136 -19.82 5.79 0.04
N PHE A 137 -19.69 4.52 0.46
CA PHE A 137 -20.83 3.60 0.45
C PHE A 137 -21.86 3.98 1.51
N ALA A 138 -21.41 4.39 2.71
CA ALA A 138 -22.27 4.93 3.76
C ALA A 138 -23.00 6.22 3.35
N GLU A 139 -22.35 7.08 2.57
CA GLU A 139 -22.96 8.30 2.01
C GLU A 139 -24.10 7.96 1.03
N LYS A 140 -23.90 6.96 0.16
CA LYS A 140 -24.97 6.48 -0.74
C LYS A 140 -26.16 5.87 0.00
N ILE A 141 -25.91 5.09 1.06
CA ILE A 141 -27.00 4.56 1.91
C ILE A 141 -27.78 5.70 2.57
N THR A 142 -27.10 6.78 2.96
CA THR A 142 -27.74 7.96 3.58
C THR A 142 -28.72 8.63 2.62
N GLY A 143 -28.35 8.76 1.34
CA GLY A 143 -29.25 9.29 0.31
C GLY A 143 -30.50 8.44 0.10
N ILE A 144 -30.36 7.10 0.14
CA ILE A 144 -31.50 6.18 0.02
C ILE A 144 -32.40 6.25 1.25
N SER A 145 -31.83 6.30 2.47
CA SER A 145 -32.61 6.40 3.70
C SER A 145 -33.49 7.65 3.74
N HIS A 146 -32.97 8.79 3.26
CA HIS A 146 -33.74 10.03 3.20
C HIS A 146 -34.91 9.96 2.21
N ALA A 147 -34.76 9.26 1.09
CA ALA A 147 -35.81 9.09 0.08
C ALA A 147 -36.94 8.14 0.51
N VAL A 148 -36.73 7.33 1.55
CA VAL A 148 -37.73 6.40 2.10
C VAL A 148 -38.46 7.00 3.31
N GLU A 149 -37.87 7.99 3.98
CA GLU A 149 -38.52 8.74 5.07
C GLU A 149 -39.45 9.86 4.57
N THR A 150 -39.35 10.27 3.30
CA THR A 150 -40.26 11.21 2.60
C THR A 150 -41.37 10.47 1.87
#